data_AF-R5FTS7-F1
#
_entry.id   AF-R5FTS7-F1
#
_cell.length_a   1.000
_cell.length_b   1.000
_cell.length_c   1.000
_cell.angle_alpha   90.00
_cell.angle_beta   90.00
_cell.angle_gamma   90.00
#
_symmetry.space_group_name_H-M   'P 1'
#
loop_
_entity.id
_entity.type
_entity.pdbx_description
1 polymer ?
#
loop_
_entity_poly.entity_id
_entity_poly.type
_entity_poly.pdbx_seq_one_letter_code
_entity_poly.pdbx_strand_id
1 'polypeptide(L)'
;MNVEEIIKKAERNEGLTVEEVKIYQQAVKPIKHVYGKYGTLAKQYIEEHNFGKLLSLAGQLPEYLHGVDKAAEELYDVMWDKLSKSEQYCPTGNYLEDVKRINAMKQVIEEEILSEIVYI
;
A
#
# COMPACT_ATOMS: atom_id res chain seq x y z
N MET A 1 -12.01 1.47 -32.54
CA MET A 1 -11.08 1.92 -31.50
C MET A 1 -10.19 0.76 -31.13
N ASN A 2 -8.87 0.92 -31.15
CA ASN A 2 -7.95 -0.17 -30.81
C ASN A 2 -7.78 -0.24 -29.28
N VAL A 3 -8.12 -1.39 -28.70
CA VAL A 3 -8.03 -1.63 -27.25
C VAL A 3 -6.59 -1.50 -26.75
N GLU A 4 -5.60 -1.90 -27.55
CA GLU A 4 -4.18 -1.81 -27.18
C GLU A 4 -3.70 -0.37 -27.06
N GLU A 5 -4.23 0.54 -27.89
CA GLU A 5 -3.89 1.97 -27.80
C GLU A 5 -4.46 2.60 -26.53
N ILE A 6 -5.67 2.21 -26.16
CA ILE A 6 -6.35 2.67 -24.94
C ILE A 6 -5.59 2.20 -23.68
N ILE A 7 -5.12 0.95 -23.67
CA ILE A 7 -4.30 0.42 -22.57
C ILE A 7 -2.98 1.18 -22.46
N LYS A 8 -2.28 1.40 -23.59
CA LYS A 8 -1.03 2.17 -23.59
C LYS A 8 -1.22 3.62 -23.14
N LYS A 9 -2.34 4.26 -23.48
CA LYS A 9 -2.69 5.59 -22.94
C LYS A 9 -2.83 5.56 -21.42
N ALA A 10 -3.54 4.56 -20.89
CA ALA A 10 -3.72 4.38 -19.45
C ALA A 10 -2.37 4.13 -18.73
N GLU A 11 -1.49 3.31 -19.30
CA GLU A 11 -0.14 3.06 -18.77
C GLU A 11 0.75 4.32 -18.75
N ARG A 12 0.54 5.24 -19.70
CA ARG A 12 1.23 6.53 -19.77
C ARG A 12 0.59 7.63 -18.89
N ASN A 13 -0.44 7.30 -18.11
CA ASN A 13 -1.26 8.26 -17.34
C ASN A 13 -1.87 9.37 -18.22
N GLU A 14 -2.12 9.08 -19.51
CA GLU A 14 -2.85 9.99 -20.38
C GLU A 14 -4.36 9.88 -20.04
N GLY A 15 -5.02 11.03 -19.87
CA GLY A 15 -6.45 11.07 -19.58
C GLY A 15 -7.28 10.37 -20.66
N LEU A 16 -8.21 9.51 -20.26
CA LEU A 16 -9.10 8.78 -21.17
C LEU A 16 -10.48 9.45 -21.23
N THR A 17 -11.11 9.42 -22.40
CA THR A 17 -12.52 9.82 -22.55
C THR A 17 -13.47 8.79 -21.92
N VAL A 18 -14.72 9.17 -21.70
CA VAL A 18 -15.74 8.28 -21.11
C VAL A 18 -15.95 7.00 -21.95
N GLU A 19 -15.86 7.11 -23.27
CA GLU A 19 -15.98 5.96 -24.19
C GLU A 19 -14.77 5.02 -24.09
N GLU A 20 -13.57 5.60 -23.99
CA GLU A 20 -12.32 4.87 -23.78
C GLU A 20 -12.31 4.14 -22.43
N VAL A 21 -12.80 4.76 -21.36
CA VAL A 21 -12.91 4.13 -20.03
C VAL A 21 -13.84 2.92 -20.05
N LYS A 22 -15.00 3.00 -20.74
CA LYS A 22 -15.92 1.85 -20.85
C LYS A 22 -15.27 0.66 -21.57
N ILE A 23 -14.50 0.94 -22.62
CA ILE A 23 -13.78 -0.08 -23.38
C ILE A 23 -12.62 -0.66 -22.56
N TYR A 24 -11.89 0.19 -21.83
CA TYR A 24 -10.84 -0.25 -20.90
C TYR A 24 -11.39 -1.17 -19.82
N GLN A 25 -12.52 -0.82 -19.18
CA GLN A 25 -13.15 -1.64 -18.15
C GLN A 25 -13.67 -2.99 -18.66
N GLN A 26 -14.06 -3.07 -19.94
CA GLN A 26 -14.45 -4.33 -20.58
C GLN A 26 -13.23 -5.21 -20.91
N ALA A 27 -12.11 -4.59 -21.28
CA ALA A 27 -10.89 -5.28 -21.68
C ALA A 27 -10.00 -5.70 -20.50
N VAL A 28 -9.93 -4.87 -19.46
CA VAL A 28 -9.07 -5.06 -18.29
C VAL A 28 -9.93 -5.51 -17.12
N LYS A 29 -9.70 -6.75 -16.66
CA LYS A 29 -10.41 -7.27 -15.48
C LYS A 29 -9.98 -6.47 -14.23
N PRO A 30 -10.94 -5.97 -13.43
CA PRO A 30 -10.60 -5.31 -12.18
C PRO A 30 -9.90 -6.31 -11.25
N ILE A 31 -8.75 -5.92 -10.71
CA ILE A 31 -8.05 -6.72 -9.70
C ILE A 31 -8.81 -6.54 -8.39
N LYS A 32 -9.37 -7.63 -7.87
CA LYS A 32 -10.01 -7.62 -6.55
C LYS A 32 -8.91 -7.73 -5.48
N HIS A 33 -8.62 -6.62 -4.81
CA HIS A 33 -7.76 -6.62 -3.64
C HIS A 33 -8.52 -7.28 -2.48
N VAL A 34 -8.03 -8.43 -2.02
CA VAL A 34 -8.62 -9.18 -0.89
C VAL A 34 -8.02 -8.71 0.45
N TYR A 35 -6.77 -8.26 0.41
CA TYR A 35 -6.01 -7.78 1.56
C TYR A 35 -5.72 -6.29 1.40
N GLY A 36 -5.41 -5.63 2.50
CA GLY A 36 -4.94 -4.25 2.52
C GLY A 36 -3.55 -4.12 1.87
N LYS A 37 -2.98 -2.91 1.99
CA LYS A 37 -1.67 -2.59 1.40
C LYS A 37 -0.60 -3.54 1.92
N TYR A 38 -0.52 -3.71 3.23
CA TYR A 38 0.57 -4.44 3.89
C TYR A 38 0.40 -5.96 3.76
N GLY A 39 -0.81 -6.48 3.87
CA GLY A 39 -1.12 -7.88 3.59
C GLY A 39 -0.81 -8.26 2.14
N THR A 40 -1.08 -7.37 1.18
CA THR A 40 -0.71 -7.61 -0.22
C THR A 40 0.81 -7.67 -0.40
N LEU A 41 1.56 -6.74 0.21
CA LEU A 41 3.03 -6.73 0.13
C LEU A 41 3.65 -7.95 0.83
N ALA A 42 3.15 -8.34 2.00
CA ALA A 42 3.67 -9.49 2.73
C ALA A 42 3.43 -10.79 1.96
N LYS A 43 2.28 -10.91 1.27
CA LYS A 43 2.01 -12.04 0.39
C LYS A 43 3.05 -12.13 -0.73
N GLN A 44 3.30 -11.02 -1.44
CA GLN A 44 4.29 -10.98 -2.52
C GLN A 44 5.68 -11.36 -2.01
N TYR A 45 6.09 -10.80 -0.86
CA TYR A 45 7.37 -11.10 -0.25
C TYR A 45 7.53 -12.58 0.10
N ILE A 46 6.51 -13.20 0.72
CA ILE A 46 6.54 -14.62 1.09
C ILE A 46 6.59 -15.50 -0.15
N GLU A 47 5.83 -15.17 -1.21
CA GLU A 47 5.84 -15.91 -2.47
C GLU A 47 7.21 -15.87 -3.17
N GLU A 48 7.90 -14.72 -3.14
CA GLU A 48 9.18 -14.52 -3.82
C GLU A 48 10.39 -15.00 -3.01
N HIS A 49 10.39 -14.78 -1.69
CA HIS A 49 11.57 -14.96 -0.84
C HIS A 49 11.45 -16.10 0.16
N ASN A 50 10.24 -16.56 0.50
CA ASN A 50 10.05 -17.54 1.56
C ASN A 50 8.94 -18.56 1.25
N PHE A 51 9.15 -19.33 0.18
CA PHE A 51 8.21 -20.37 -0.26
C PHE A 51 7.91 -21.42 0.84
N GLY A 52 8.86 -21.69 1.75
CA GLY A 52 8.64 -22.59 2.88
C GLY A 52 7.58 -22.06 3.86
N LYS A 53 7.60 -20.76 4.16
CA LYS A 53 6.59 -20.07 4.98
C LYS A 53 5.22 -20.04 4.27
N LEU A 54 5.19 -19.91 2.95
CA LEU A 54 3.94 -20.01 2.19
C LEU A 54 3.27 -21.38 2.38
N LEU A 55 4.06 -22.45 2.26
CA LEU A 55 3.55 -23.82 2.41
C LEU A 55 3.07 -24.11 3.83
N SER A 56 3.77 -23.62 4.85
CA SER A 56 3.34 -23.79 6.26
C SER A 56 2.06 -23.02 6.57
N LEU A 57 1.85 -21.88 5.92
CA LEU A 57 0.67 -21.04 6.10
C LEU A 57 -0.49 -21.38 5.15
N ALA A 58 -0.37 -22.36 4.25
CA ALA A 58 -1.35 -22.57 3.16
C ALA A 58 -2.83 -22.66 3.61
N GLY A 59 -3.11 -23.12 4.83
CA GLY A 59 -4.47 -23.17 5.41
C GLY A 59 -4.86 -21.98 6.29
N GLN A 60 -3.92 -21.10 6.65
CA GLN A 60 -4.11 -19.94 7.54
C GLN A 60 -3.62 -18.62 6.89
N LEU A 61 -3.29 -18.67 5.59
CA LEU A 61 -2.70 -17.55 4.86
C LEU A 61 -3.65 -16.34 4.85
N PRO A 62 -4.96 -16.48 4.61
CA PRO A 62 -5.88 -15.34 4.67
C PRO A 62 -5.88 -14.66 6.05
N GLU A 63 -5.96 -15.45 7.12
CA GLU A 63 -5.95 -14.94 8.50
C GLU A 63 -4.63 -14.26 8.85
N TYR A 64 -3.51 -14.84 8.41
CA TYR A 64 -2.19 -14.24 8.58
C TYR A 64 -2.09 -12.88 7.87
N LEU A 65 -2.50 -12.79 6.60
CA LEU A 65 -2.40 -11.55 5.82
C LEU A 65 -3.34 -10.46 6.34
N HIS A 66 -4.54 -10.81 6.81
CA HIS A 66 -5.39 -9.87 7.54
C HIS A 66 -4.78 -9.47 8.89
N GLY A 67 -4.09 -10.38 9.57
CA GLY A 67 -3.32 -10.10 10.78
C GLY A 67 -2.18 -9.10 10.51
N VAL A 68 -1.49 -9.22 9.39
CA VAL A 68 -0.46 -8.27 8.94
C VAL A 68 -1.06 -6.87 8.75
N ASP A 69 -2.20 -6.76 8.04
CA ASP A 69 -2.86 -5.47 7.85
C ASP A 69 -3.25 -4.82 9.19
N LYS A 70 -3.81 -5.63 10.10
CA LYS A 70 -4.20 -5.17 11.43
C LYS A 70 -2.99 -4.73 12.27
N ALA A 71 -1.91 -5.50 12.27
CA ALA A 71 -0.69 -5.15 13.00
C ALA A 71 -0.05 -3.88 12.46
N ALA A 72 -0.08 -3.69 11.13
CA ALA A 72 0.41 -2.47 10.50
C ALA A 72 -0.43 -1.24 10.88
N GLU A 73 -1.76 -1.36 10.92
CA GLU A 73 -2.65 -0.29 11.39
C GLU A 73 -2.40 0.07 12.86
N GLU A 74 -2.28 -0.93 13.73
CA GLU A 74 -1.96 -0.72 15.14
C GLU A 74 -0.60 -0.04 15.35
N LEU A 75 0.44 -0.46 14.61
CA LEU A 75 1.75 0.18 14.68
C LEU A 75 1.70 1.61 14.15
N TYR A 76 0.97 1.84 13.07
CA TYR A 76 0.77 3.17 12.50
C TYR A 76 0.20 4.14 13.55
N ASP A 77 -0.89 3.76 14.21
CA ASP A 77 -1.56 4.59 15.20
C ASP A 77 -0.65 4.90 16.39
N VAL A 78 0.06 3.89 16.90
CA VAL A 78 0.99 4.05 18.02
C VAL A 78 2.15 4.97 17.66
N MET A 79 2.74 4.82 16.47
CA MET A 79 3.84 5.69 16.05
C MET A 79 3.35 7.10 15.73
N TRP A 80 2.18 7.24 15.11
CA TRP A 80 1.57 8.53 14.83
C TRP A 80 1.35 9.33 16.13
N ASP A 81 0.76 8.71 17.16
CA ASP A 81 0.50 9.39 18.44
C ASP A 81 1.80 9.84 19.13
N LYS A 82 2.88 9.05 19.00
CA LYS A 82 4.20 9.38 19.56
C LYS A 82 4.90 10.48 18.76
N LEU A 83 4.99 10.32 17.44
CA LEU A 83 5.76 11.20 16.57
C LEU A 83 5.09 12.56 16.40
N SER A 84 3.75 12.62 16.32
CA SER A 84 3.01 13.88 16.16
C SER A 84 3.22 14.86 17.33
N LYS A 85 3.57 14.35 18.51
CA LYS A 85 3.87 15.14 19.72
C LYS A 85 5.34 15.54 19.85
N SER A 86 6.23 14.97 19.02
CA SER A 86 7.65 15.29 19.05
C SER A 86 7.94 16.67 18.43
N GLU A 87 8.99 17.34 18.89
CA GLU A 87 9.40 18.66 18.34
C GLU A 87 9.74 18.61 16.84
N GLN A 88 10.15 17.44 16.34
CA GLN A 88 10.52 17.26 14.95
C GLN A 88 9.32 17.34 13.99
N TYR A 89 8.16 16.84 14.42
CA TYR A 89 6.98 16.70 13.57
C TYR A 89 5.78 17.54 14.04
N CYS A 90 5.92 18.25 15.16
CA CYS A 90 4.85 19.11 15.65
C CYS A 90 4.53 20.24 14.64
N PRO A 91 3.25 20.67 14.56
CA PRO A 91 2.86 21.77 13.68
C PRO A 91 3.55 23.07 14.05
N THR A 92 4.00 23.80 13.03
CA THR A 92 4.65 25.11 13.14
C THR A 92 3.71 26.26 12.82
N GLY A 93 2.55 25.96 12.22
CA GLY A 93 1.62 26.96 11.69
C GLY A 93 1.97 27.42 10.27
N ASN A 94 3.10 26.96 9.70
CA ASN A 94 3.38 27.13 8.28
C ASN A 94 2.91 25.89 7.51
N TYR A 95 1.89 26.06 6.68
CA TYR A 95 1.27 24.97 5.93
C TYR A 95 2.26 24.11 5.12
N LEU A 96 3.20 24.74 4.40
CA LEU A 96 4.13 23.98 3.55
C LEU A 96 5.13 23.17 4.38
N GLU A 97 5.59 23.72 5.49
CA GLU A 97 6.50 23.01 6.39
C GLU A 97 5.78 21.89 7.15
N ASP A 98 4.53 22.12 7.56
CA ASP A 98 3.71 21.11 8.24
C ASP A 98 3.41 19.93 7.32
N VAL A 99 3.12 20.18 6.02
CA VAL A 99 2.95 19.10 5.02
C VAL A 99 4.24 18.30 4.84
N LYS A 100 5.41 18.96 4.75
CA LYS A 100 6.70 18.26 4.67
C LYS A 100 6.95 17.40 5.90
N ARG A 101 6.70 17.93 7.10
CA ARG A 101 6.87 17.22 8.37
C ARG A 101 5.95 16.00 8.47
N ILE A 102 4.68 16.16 8.12
CA ILE A 102 3.71 15.06 8.10
C ILE A 102 4.15 13.97 7.10
N ASN A 103 4.62 14.35 5.91
CA ASN A 103 5.09 13.39 4.92
C ASN A 103 6.35 12.65 5.39
N ALA A 104 7.29 13.35 6.01
CA ALA A 104 8.48 12.73 6.60
C ALA A 104 8.10 11.75 7.74
N MET A 105 7.17 12.14 8.61
CA MET A 105 6.66 11.27 9.66
C MET A 105 6.00 10.01 9.07
N LYS A 106 5.13 10.17 8.07
CA LYS A 106 4.50 9.04 7.37
C LYS A 106 5.53 8.09 6.77
N GLN A 107 6.59 8.62 6.18
CA GLN A 107 7.66 7.82 5.60
C GLN A 107 8.39 6.99 6.67
N VAL A 108 8.71 7.58 7.82
CA VAL A 108 9.36 6.84 8.93
C VAL A 108 8.45 5.71 9.43
N ILE A 109 7.16 5.98 9.60
CA ILE A 109 6.19 4.96 10.03
C ILE A 109 6.07 3.84 8.98
N GLU A 110 6.03 4.21 7.70
CA GLU A 110 5.98 3.27 6.58
C GLU A 110 7.21 2.36 6.57
N GLU A 111 8.41 2.92 6.71
CA GLU A 111 9.67 2.16 6.75
C GLU A 111 9.67 1.14 7.89
N GLU A 112 9.22 1.54 9.09
CA GLU A 112 9.13 0.66 10.25
C GLU A 112 8.13 -0.49 10.03
N ILE A 113 6.94 -0.21 9.49
CA ILE A 113 5.94 -1.25 9.18
C ILE A 113 6.51 -2.25 8.16
N LEU A 114 7.21 -1.76 7.14
CA LEU A 114 7.78 -2.61 6.11
C LEU A 114 8.86 -3.54 6.69
N SER A 115 9.76 -3.03 7.53
CA SER A 115 10.85 -3.84 8.13
C SER A 115 10.35 -4.81 9.20
N GLU A 116 9.46 -4.36 10.09
CA GLU A 116 9.08 -5.11 11.29
C GLU A 116 7.87 -6.04 11.09
N ILE A 117 7.07 -5.84 10.02
CA ILE A 117 5.83 -6.60 9.81
C ILE A 117 5.83 -7.31 8.45
N VAL A 118 6.22 -6.60 7.38
CA VAL A 118 6.03 -7.10 6.00
C VAL A 118 7.17 -8.01 5.55
N TYR A 119 8.43 -7.60 5.74
CA TYR A 119 9.60 -8.26 5.18
C TYR A 119 10.34 -9.18 6.18
N ILE A 120 9.58 -10.10 6.81
CA ILE A 120 10.07 -11.09 7.80
C ILE A 120 10.05 -12.52 7.25
#